data_AF-A0A356KZR1-F1
#
_entry.id   AF-A0A356KZR1-F1
#
_cell.length_a   1.000
_cell.length_b   1.000
_cell.length_c   1.000
_cell.angle_alpha   90.00
_cell.angle_beta   90.00
_cell.angle_gamma   90.00
#
_symmetry.space_group_name_H-M   'P 1'
#
loop_
_entity.id
_entity.type
_entity.pdbx_description
1 polymer ?
#
loop_
_entity_poly.entity_id
_entity_poly.type
_entity_poly.pdbx_seq_one_letter_code
_entity_poly.pdbx_strand_id
1 'polypeptide(L)'
;PQPGAAPQPQVPALQAEAGPAPSESAPTRSGTERLQPRSGTDRLPPPDTPPAEAEPSNGAQAAYAVAETQPAPRPLDTSQQQRPDSSAQTRPTPAPTERPSEGEEELAGHLPPADQPVPAPAPGAPVRPPSVAPNGASSGQHAPLPETQVAPQIPGPPARIRYFEDATETFVRTLDAVEEDGIIGWAHDRVDPDTMGANGLTWYLLRERYNKTYQCFYSKRMSFLMNRSLATNFMPSGVLQRCEATENLAEIAHKAPLIMVLDATSPEIMTDFSALLRRSPELREKQIFFVDHHRKGKSDIESLPNASGIRLEHAQATCSILLHILLNLGLDLRHDEEAFRLAVVAQAGIQTDLIGVDPKGYADSTRVALDHLDEILGERGRGVLKKLSKIKHPLTWYRKLGQALAEVGNYDSTIAVAGLGVISDTGIVPFVANRLMELGPFKTTIVFAIVYDVLDGQIVSVDLDASGRSSQDTEIVLPDLFHDMFFVTDTDGRRTPKGGGRANKLLGDFSGAGASVPLSYWRHLTCRSVDEKLLVLQSMAWPTEFLRLRNLLTQRISSLKPEEVRSVSSVSVLDDLSA
;
A
#
# COMPACT_ATOMS: atom_id res chain seq x y z
N PRO A 1 23.54 25.91 56.69
CA PRO A 1 22.10 25.86 56.34
C PRO A 1 21.92 25.43 54.86
N GLN A 2 21.58 24.16 54.64
CA GLN A 2 21.27 23.59 53.33
C GLN A 2 19.79 23.17 53.28
N PRO A 3 19.06 23.50 52.22
CA PRO A 3 17.91 22.75 51.72
C PRO A 3 18.27 22.09 50.37
N GLY A 4 17.72 20.95 49.95
CA GLY A 4 16.81 20.01 50.60
C GLY A 4 16.47 18.94 49.56
N ALA A 5 16.86 17.68 49.79
CA ALA A 5 16.73 16.63 48.77
C ALA A 5 15.33 15.99 48.78
N ALA A 6 14.75 15.79 47.59
CA ALA A 6 13.48 15.07 47.40
C ALA A 6 13.72 13.55 47.27
N PRO A 7 12.75 12.69 47.65
CA PRO A 7 12.97 11.24 47.81
C PRO A 7 12.87 10.43 46.51
N GLN A 8 13.58 9.30 46.46
CA GLN A 8 13.43 8.26 45.44
C GLN A 8 12.30 7.28 45.80
N PRO A 9 11.58 6.71 44.81
CA PRO A 9 10.59 5.65 45.04
C PRO A 9 11.26 4.28 45.24
N GLN A 10 10.67 3.45 46.10
CA GLN A 10 11.15 2.11 46.46
C GLN A 10 10.72 1.05 45.44
N VAL A 11 11.58 0.06 45.20
CA VAL A 11 11.30 -1.17 44.44
C VAL A 11 11.28 -2.36 45.40
N PRO A 12 10.23 -3.20 45.44
CA PRO A 12 10.27 -4.45 46.17
C PRO A 12 11.08 -5.51 45.42
N ALA A 13 12.10 -6.08 46.08
CA ALA A 13 12.82 -7.24 45.59
C ALA A 13 12.13 -8.55 46.02
N LEU A 14 12.16 -9.56 45.16
CA LEU A 14 11.82 -10.95 45.51
C LEU A 14 12.94 -11.89 45.02
N GLN A 15 13.68 -12.44 45.98
CA GLN A 15 14.46 -13.67 45.85
C GLN A 15 13.60 -14.80 46.46
N ALA A 16 13.25 -15.87 45.74
CA ALA A 16 14.09 -16.99 45.34
C ALA A 16 14.44 -17.95 46.50
N GLU A 17 13.78 -19.12 46.51
CA GLU A 17 14.22 -20.34 47.19
C GLU A 17 14.04 -21.54 46.25
N ALA A 18 14.84 -22.61 46.46
CA ALA A 18 15.00 -23.67 45.48
C ALA A 18 15.04 -25.09 46.08
N GLY A 19 14.46 -26.04 45.34
CA GLY A 19 14.70 -27.49 45.42
C GLY A 19 13.83 -28.28 46.42
N PRO A 20 13.93 -29.64 46.42
CA PRO A 20 14.59 -30.52 45.46
C PRO A 20 13.65 -31.60 44.84
N ALA A 21 14.16 -32.38 43.88
CA ALA A 21 13.51 -33.61 43.39
C ALA A 21 13.81 -34.83 44.31
N PRO A 22 13.06 -35.95 44.21
CA PRO A 22 13.55 -37.08 43.38
C PRO A 22 12.49 -38.00 42.71
N SER A 23 12.97 -38.84 41.77
CA SER A 23 12.59 -40.21 41.30
C SER A 23 11.23 -40.87 41.68
N GLU A 24 10.58 -41.77 40.90
CA GLU A 24 11.09 -43.00 40.23
C GLU A 24 10.20 -43.55 39.05
N SER A 25 10.82 -44.36 38.17
CA SER A 25 10.33 -45.53 37.39
C SER A 25 8.89 -45.65 36.78
N ALA A 26 8.82 -45.67 35.43
CA ALA A 26 8.62 -46.85 34.52
C ALA A 26 7.53 -47.95 34.79
N PRO A 27 7.11 -48.80 33.81
CA PRO A 27 7.06 -48.69 32.33
C PRO A 27 5.80 -49.37 31.65
N THR A 28 5.85 -49.53 30.30
CA THR A 28 5.07 -50.48 29.43
C THR A 28 3.57 -50.19 29.16
N ARG A 29 2.97 -50.57 28.01
CA ARG A 29 3.39 -51.41 26.85
C ARG A 29 2.56 -51.09 25.58
N SER A 30 3.12 -51.43 24.40
CA SER A 30 2.46 -51.88 23.12
C SER A 30 1.05 -51.40 22.73
N GLY A 31 0.75 -51.03 21.48
CA GLY A 31 1.51 -51.14 20.22
C GLY A 31 0.55 -51.42 19.05
N THR A 32 1.03 -51.34 17.79
CA THR A 32 0.30 -51.69 16.53
C THR A 32 -1.00 -50.90 16.25
N GLU A 33 -1.41 -50.58 15.03
CA GLU A 33 -1.11 -51.21 13.74
C GLU A 33 -1.23 -50.22 12.55
N ARG A 34 -0.97 -50.71 11.33
CA ARG A 34 -0.69 -49.93 10.12
C ARG A 34 -1.77 -50.19 9.06
N LEU A 35 -2.53 -49.18 8.64
CA LEU A 35 -3.45 -49.28 7.50
C LEU A 35 -3.38 -48.07 6.55
N GLN A 36 -2.86 -48.31 5.35
CA GLN A 36 -3.36 -47.70 4.10
C GLN A 36 -4.32 -48.74 3.47
N PRO A 37 -5.32 -48.36 2.64
CA PRO A 37 -5.04 -48.19 1.20
C PRO A 37 -5.96 -47.26 0.36
N ARG A 38 -5.39 -46.82 -0.79
CA ARG A 38 -5.99 -46.70 -2.15
C ARG A 38 -7.10 -45.67 -2.50
N SER A 39 -6.67 -44.67 -3.26
CA SER A 39 -7.02 -44.40 -4.69
C SER A 39 -8.39 -44.83 -5.29
N GLY A 40 -9.04 -43.87 -5.97
CA GLY A 40 -9.58 -44.05 -7.33
C GLY A 40 -11.04 -43.61 -7.59
N THR A 41 -11.23 -42.79 -8.65
CA THR A 41 -12.41 -42.73 -9.57
C THR A 41 -13.82 -42.42 -8.97
N ASP A 42 -14.75 -41.69 -9.59
CA ASP A 42 -14.93 -41.22 -10.99
C ASP A 42 -15.73 -39.90 -11.07
N ARG A 43 -15.73 -39.25 -12.24
CA ARG A 43 -16.67 -38.16 -12.60
C ARG A 43 -17.90 -38.70 -13.34
N LEU A 44 -19.10 -38.23 -12.99
CA LEU A 44 -20.27 -38.22 -13.89
C LEU A 44 -21.05 -36.88 -13.75
N PRO A 45 -21.61 -36.33 -14.84
CA PRO A 45 -22.40 -35.09 -14.81
C PRO A 45 -23.92 -35.36 -14.68
N PRO A 46 -24.73 -34.37 -14.21
CA PRO A 46 -26.18 -34.40 -14.35
C PRO A 46 -26.66 -33.83 -15.72
N PRO A 47 -27.87 -34.19 -16.19
CA PRO A 47 -28.33 -33.93 -17.57
C PRO A 47 -29.35 -32.78 -17.72
N ASP A 48 -29.53 -32.31 -18.95
CA ASP A 48 -30.63 -31.42 -19.39
C ASP A 48 -31.96 -32.19 -19.59
N THR A 49 -33.09 -31.68 -19.09
CA THR A 49 -34.34 -31.44 -19.87
C THR A 49 -35.44 -30.73 -19.02
N PRO A 50 -36.32 -29.90 -19.64
CA PRO A 50 -37.50 -29.24 -19.03
C PRO A 50 -38.75 -30.18 -19.08
N PRO A 51 -40.01 -29.84 -18.68
CA PRO A 51 -40.70 -28.53 -18.51
C PRO A 51 -41.41 -28.39 -17.12
N ALA A 52 -42.47 -27.60 -16.83
CA ALA A 52 -43.49 -26.89 -17.63
C ALA A 52 -44.16 -25.71 -16.88
N GLU A 53 -45.17 -25.09 -17.52
CA GLU A 53 -46.00 -23.97 -17.06
C GLU A 53 -47.03 -24.37 -15.98
N ALA A 54 -47.34 -23.44 -15.06
CA ALA A 54 -48.64 -23.37 -14.36
C ALA A 54 -48.88 -21.93 -13.85
N GLU A 55 -50.03 -21.35 -14.20
CA GLU A 55 -50.45 -19.99 -13.82
C GLU A 55 -51.39 -20.02 -12.56
N PRO A 56 -52.05 -18.93 -12.10
CA PRO A 56 -51.94 -18.46 -10.72
C PRO A 56 -53.12 -18.85 -9.80
N SER A 57 -52.95 -18.68 -8.49
CA SER A 57 -54.03 -18.78 -7.50
C SER A 57 -54.20 -17.51 -6.66
N ASN A 58 -55.45 -17.04 -6.57
CA ASN A 58 -55.88 -15.88 -5.79
C ASN A 58 -55.92 -16.15 -4.28
N GLY A 59 -55.82 -15.10 -3.45
CA GLY A 59 -56.09 -15.18 -2.01
C GLY A 59 -56.17 -13.84 -1.27
N ALA A 60 -57.38 -13.28 -1.16
CA ALA A 60 -57.91 -12.29 -0.17
C ALA A 60 -56.96 -11.22 0.44
N GLN A 61 -57.13 -9.92 0.19
CA GLN A 61 -58.17 -9.00 0.73
C GLN A 61 -58.13 -8.66 2.24
N ALA A 62 -57.67 -7.43 2.55
CA ALA A 62 -58.26 -6.48 3.51
C ALA A 62 -57.45 -5.16 3.42
N ALA A 63 -57.84 -4.13 2.66
CA ALA A 63 -58.99 -3.24 2.85
C ALA A 63 -58.94 -2.39 4.14
N TYR A 64 -58.31 -1.20 4.05
CA TYR A 64 -58.91 0.04 4.53
C TYR A 64 -58.40 1.21 3.68
N ALA A 65 -59.32 1.86 2.97
CA ALA A 65 -59.10 3.13 2.29
C ALA A 65 -60.30 4.03 2.57
N VAL A 66 -60.05 5.27 2.99
CA VAL A 66 -61.02 6.36 2.94
C VAL A 66 -60.27 7.58 2.43
N ALA A 67 -60.47 7.86 1.14
CA ALA A 67 -60.24 9.18 0.55
C ALA A 67 -61.34 10.15 1.05
N GLU A 68 -61.43 11.44 0.77
CA GLU A 68 -60.79 12.34 -0.19
C GLU A 68 -61.26 13.76 0.20
N THR A 69 -60.57 14.85 -0.15
CA THR A 69 -61.20 16.06 -0.75
C THR A 69 -60.19 17.17 -1.08
N GLN A 70 -60.52 17.92 -2.14
CA GLN A 70 -59.76 19.02 -2.75
C GLN A 70 -60.25 20.40 -2.20
N PRO A 71 -60.00 21.56 -2.87
CA PRO A 71 -58.74 22.25 -3.13
C PRO A 71 -58.70 23.68 -2.52
N ALA A 72 -57.66 24.46 -2.85
CA ALA A 72 -57.40 25.82 -2.35
C ALA A 72 -58.43 26.91 -2.75
N PRO A 73 -58.36 28.08 -2.10
CA PRO A 73 -58.10 29.32 -2.85
C PRO A 73 -57.06 30.27 -2.22
N ARG A 74 -56.48 31.15 -3.07
CA ARG A 74 -55.75 32.40 -2.70
C ARG A 74 -56.75 33.59 -2.70
N PRO A 75 -56.35 34.89 -2.59
CA PRO A 75 -55.15 35.55 -2.05
C PRO A 75 -55.48 36.66 -1.02
N LEU A 76 -54.47 37.33 -0.46
CA LEU A 76 -54.50 38.80 -0.25
C LEU A 76 -53.09 39.39 -0.05
N ASP A 77 -52.97 40.70 -0.24
CA ASP A 77 -51.74 41.46 -0.53
C ASP A 77 -51.59 42.66 0.45
N THR A 78 -50.55 43.48 0.25
CA THR A 78 -50.30 44.87 0.72
C THR A 78 -49.30 45.13 1.87
N SER A 79 -48.05 45.42 1.46
CA SER A 79 -47.27 46.65 1.80
C SER A 79 -46.86 46.97 3.28
N GLN A 80 -45.75 47.65 3.61
CA GLN A 80 -45.00 48.73 2.95
C GLN A 80 -43.48 48.75 3.30
N GLN A 81 -42.68 49.39 2.44
CA GLN A 81 -41.53 50.33 2.66
C GLN A 81 -40.57 50.12 3.88
N GLN A 82 -39.23 50.28 3.77
CA GLN A 82 -38.50 51.42 3.17
C GLN A 82 -37.10 51.04 2.59
N ARG A 83 -36.60 51.85 1.63
CA ARG A 83 -35.16 52.09 1.31
C ARG A 83 -34.74 53.45 1.91
N PRO A 84 -33.43 53.74 2.09
CA PRO A 84 -32.56 54.33 1.03
C PRO A 84 -31.31 53.47 0.75
N ASP A 85 -30.77 53.36 -0.47
CA ASP A 85 -29.82 54.26 -1.18
C ASP A 85 -28.42 54.35 -0.52
N SER A 86 -27.28 54.51 -1.22
CA SER A 86 -26.84 54.19 -2.60
C SER A 86 -25.31 54.46 -2.70
N SER A 87 -24.69 54.29 -3.89
CA SER A 87 -23.26 54.54 -4.22
C SER A 87 -22.25 53.48 -3.73
N ALA A 88 -21.12 53.19 -4.40
CA ALA A 88 -20.58 53.75 -5.64
C ALA A 88 -19.98 52.66 -6.57
N GLN A 89 -19.79 53.01 -7.85
CA GLN A 89 -19.28 52.13 -8.90
C GLN A 89 -17.73 52.10 -8.93
N THR A 90 -17.13 50.97 -9.32
CA THR A 90 -16.15 50.94 -10.43
C THR A 90 -15.91 49.52 -10.95
N ARG A 91 -16.10 49.30 -12.25
CA ARG A 91 -15.52 48.18 -13.02
C ARG A 91 -14.30 48.71 -13.79
N PRO A 92 -13.25 47.90 -14.00
CA PRO A 92 -12.39 48.01 -15.18
C PRO A 92 -12.76 46.95 -16.23
N THR A 93 -12.87 47.38 -17.49
CA THR A 93 -12.99 46.53 -18.69
C THR A 93 -11.58 46.26 -19.23
N PRO A 94 -11.26 45.07 -19.77
CA PRO A 94 -9.91 44.75 -20.26
C PRO A 94 -9.56 45.41 -21.60
N ALA A 95 -8.26 45.60 -21.85
CA ALA A 95 -7.71 46.00 -23.15
C ALA A 95 -7.37 44.78 -24.03
N PRO A 96 -7.34 44.91 -25.38
CA PRO A 96 -7.21 43.79 -26.32
C PRO A 96 -5.80 43.62 -26.94
N THR A 97 -5.66 42.58 -27.78
CA THR A 97 -4.53 42.27 -28.70
C THR A 97 -3.23 41.81 -27.99
N GLU A 98 -2.44 40.84 -28.49
CA GLU A 98 -2.22 40.38 -29.88
C GLU A 98 -2.22 38.85 -30.07
N ARG A 99 -2.38 38.39 -31.31
CA ARG A 99 -2.04 37.03 -31.78
C ARG A 99 -0.62 37.01 -32.35
N PRO A 100 0.03 35.83 -32.38
CA PRO A 100 0.57 35.36 -33.65
C PRO A 100 -0.13 34.10 -34.18
N SER A 101 -0.37 34.10 -35.50
CA SER A 101 -0.33 32.94 -36.41
C SER A 101 1.04 32.25 -36.35
N GLU A 102 1.32 31.07 -36.90
CA GLU A 102 0.62 29.93 -37.51
C GLU A 102 1.68 28.79 -37.56
N GLY A 103 1.29 27.52 -37.74
CA GLY A 103 2.28 26.43 -37.80
C GLY A 103 1.63 25.07 -37.64
N GLU A 104 1.19 24.50 -38.75
CA GLU A 104 0.53 23.19 -38.85
C GLU A 104 1.52 22.04 -38.63
N GLU A 105 1.03 20.90 -38.14
CA GLU A 105 0.94 19.68 -38.97
C GLU A 105 0.08 18.61 -38.28
N GLU A 106 -0.80 17.98 -39.06
CA GLU A 106 -1.60 16.83 -38.64
C GLU A 106 -0.75 15.55 -38.58
N LEU A 107 -0.98 14.72 -37.58
CA LEU A 107 -0.70 13.28 -37.68
C LEU A 107 -1.78 12.49 -36.93
N ALA A 108 -2.95 12.40 -37.58
CA ALA A 108 -4.05 11.55 -37.15
C ALA A 108 -3.72 10.07 -37.38
N GLY A 109 -3.23 9.39 -36.35
CA GLY A 109 -3.02 7.93 -36.32
C GLY A 109 -4.03 7.25 -35.38
N HIS A 110 -4.69 6.20 -35.86
CA HIS A 110 -5.82 5.55 -35.18
C HIS A 110 -5.56 5.16 -33.71
N LEU A 111 -6.42 5.65 -32.81
CA LEU A 111 -6.63 5.08 -31.48
C LEU A 111 -7.71 3.99 -31.56
N PRO A 112 -7.48 2.78 -31.03
CA PRO A 112 -8.55 1.81 -30.81
C PRO A 112 -9.46 2.28 -29.65
N PRO A 113 -10.75 1.88 -29.62
CA PRO A 113 -11.67 2.28 -28.57
C PRO A 113 -11.26 1.69 -27.21
N ALA A 114 -11.23 2.55 -26.20
CA ALA A 114 -10.95 2.17 -24.82
C ALA A 114 -12.20 1.58 -24.15
N ASP A 115 -12.52 0.32 -24.45
CA ASP A 115 -13.44 -0.54 -23.67
C ASP A 115 -13.36 -2.02 -24.13
N GLN A 116 -12.18 -2.65 -24.00
CA GLN A 116 -12.05 -4.12 -24.03
C GLN A 116 -11.12 -4.61 -22.92
N PRO A 117 -11.49 -5.67 -22.18
CA PRO A 117 -10.58 -6.31 -21.23
C PRO A 117 -9.49 -7.07 -22.00
N VAL A 118 -8.22 -6.83 -21.63
CA VAL A 118 -7.10 -7.63 -22.13
C VAL A 118 -7.19 -9.02 -21.50
N PRO A 119 -7.25 -10.12 -22.28
CA PRO A 119 -7.30 -11.47 -21.71
C PRO A 119 -5.98 -11.79 -21.00
N ALA A 120 -6.07 -12.51 -19.89
CA ALA A 120 -4.90 -12.96 -19.14
C ALA A 120 -3.99 -13.86 -20.02
N PRO A 121 -2.65 -13.72 -19.94
CA PRO A 121 -1.74 -14.59 -20.68
C PRO A 121 -1.85 -16.03 -20.16
N ALA A 122 -1.99 -16.98 -21.08
CA ALA A 122 -2.01 -18.41 -20.74
C ALA A 122 -0.66 -18.85 -20.12
N PRO A 123 -0.67 -19.82 -19.18
CA PRO A 123 0.55 -20.27 -18.51
C PRO A 123 1.52 -20.93 -19.50
N GLY A 124 2.68 -20.28 -19.71
CA GLY A 124 3.76 -20.82 -20.53
C GLY A 124 4.44 -22.00 -19.86
N ALA A 125 4.65 -23.09 -20.61
CA ALA A 125 5.39 -24.26 -20.13
C ALA A 125 6.87 -23.91 -19.86
N PRO A 126 7.53 -24.55 -18.87
CA PRO A 126 8.88 -24.18 -18.45
C PRO A 126 9.93 -24.49 -19.54
N VAL A 127 10.66 -23.46 -19.96
CA VAL A 127 11.80 -23.59 -20.87
C VAL A 127 13.03 -24.02 -20.07
N ARG A 128 13.57 -25.20 -20.37
CA ARG A 128 14.85 -25.67 -19.81
C ARG A 128 16.03 -24.86 -20.39
N PRO A 129 16.99 -24.39 -19.58
CA PRO A 129 18.25 -23.88 -20.11
C PRO A 129 19.11 -25.00 -20.71
N PRO A 130 19.96 -24.71 -21.70
CA PRO A 130 20.82 -25.71 -22.35
C PRO A 130 21.97 -26.15 -21.45
N SER A 131 22.29 -27.44 -21.49
CA SER A 131 23.45 -28.03 -20.82
C SER A 131 24.75 -27.60 -21.50
N VAL A 132 25.70 -27.05 -20.74
CA VAL A 132 27.08 -26.78 -21.20
C VAL A 132 27.98 -27.93 -20.74
N ALA A 133 28.64 -28.59 -21.69
CA ALA A 133 29.57 -29.68 -21.40
C ALA A 133 30.96 -29.15 -20.96
N PRO A 134 31.70 -29.86 -20.09
CA PRO A 134 33.01 -29.43 -19.63
C PRO A 134 34.12 -29.81 -20.62
N ASN A 135 34.80 -28.82 -21.21
CA ASN A 135 35.94 -29.07 -22.09
C ASN A 135 37.26 -29.18 -21.32
N GLY A 136 37.71 -30.44 -21.18
CA GLY A 136 39.05 -30.89 -21.57
C GLY A 136 40.28 -30.07 -21.14
N ALA A 137 41.07 -30.65 -20.24
CA ALA A 137 42.44 -30.20 -19.98
C ALA A 137 43.35 -30.36 -21.21
N SER A 138 44.29 -29.43 -21.38
CA SER A 138 45.38 -29.51 -22.36
C SER A 138 46.69 -29.07 -21.67
N SER A 139 47.62 -30.02 -21.52
CA SER A 139 48.95 -29.79 -20.96
C SER A 139 49.90 -29.22 -22.02
N GLY A 140 50.44 -28.03 -21.80
CA GLY A 140 51.48 -27.42 -22.63
C GLY A 140 52.64 -26.90 -21.79
N GLN A 141 53.83 -27.49 -21.95
CA GLN A 141 55.06 -27.01 -21.31
C GLN A 141 55.55 -25.74 -22.00
N HIS A 142 55.87 -24.69 -21.25
CA HIS A 142 56.72 -23.60 -21.73
C HIS A 142 57.73 -23.18 -20.66
N ALA A 143 58.96 -22.90 -21.11
CA ALA A 143 60.10 -22.50 -20.30
C ALA A 143 59.99 -21.04 -19.82
N PRO A 144 60.69 -20.64 -18.73
CA PRO A 144 60.60 -19.30 -18.18
C PRO A 144 61.31 -18.25 -19.05
N LEU A 145 60.68 -17.08 -19.17
CA LEU A 145 61.26 -15.85 -19.73
C LEU A 145 61.22 -14.74 -18.65
N PRO A 146 62.06 -13.69 -18.78
CA PRO A 146 62.63 -13.01 -17.62
C PRO A 146 61.70 -12.02 -16.91
N GLU A 147 62.11 -11.66 -15.69
CA GLU A 147 61.47 -10.70 -14.80
C GLU A 147 61.10 -9.40 -15.54
N THR A 148 59.79 -9.21 -15.74
CA THR A 148 59.27 -7.96 -16.29
C THR A 148 59.25 -6.91 -15.19
N GLN A 149 59.92 -5.79 -15.43
CA GLN A 149 60.01 -4.67 -14.48
C GLN A 149 58.60 -4.22 -14.05
N VAL A 150 58.40 -4.05 -12.74
CA VAL A 150 57.14 -3.62 -12.15
C VAL A 150 56.81 -2.22 -12.67
N ALA A 151 55.81 -2.14 -13.55
CA ALA A 151 55.25 -0.85 -13.98
C ALA A 151 54.70 -0.09 -12.75
N PRO A 152 54.76 1.26 -12.72
CA PRO A 152 54.16 2.02 -11.64
C PRO A 152 52.70 1.63 -11.49
N GLN A 153 52.31 1.17 -10.30
CA GLN A 153 50.91 0.88 -10.03
C GLN A 153 50.12 2.16 -10.19
N ILE A 154 49.31 2.22 -11.26
CA ILE A 154 48.22 3.19 -11.34
C ILE A 154 47.41 2.99 -10.06
N PRO A 155 47.16 4.06 -9.26
CA PRO A 155 46.33 3.93 -8.08
C PRO A 155 45.02 3.26 -8.48
N GLY A 156 44.73 2.11 -7.86
CA GLY A 156 43.43 1.48 -8.04
C GLY A 156 42.33 2.48 -7.71
N PRO A 157 41.12 2.36 -8.29
CA PRO A 157 40.00 3.20 -7.89
C PRO A 157 39.89 3.18 -6.36
N PRO A 158 39.69 4.34 -5.70
CA PRO A 158 39.68 4.41 -4.25
C PRO A 158 38.69 3.37 -3.72
N ALA A 159 39.10 2.66 -2.66
CA ALA A 159 38.29 1.61 -2.06
C ALA A 159 36.89 2.17 -1.80
N ARG A 160 35.88 1.63 -2.52
CA ARG A 160 34.50 2.10 -2.40
C ARG A 160 34.10 1.98 -0.95
N ILE A 161 33.63 3.09 -0.37
CA ILE A 161 33.09 3.09 0.99
C ILE A 161 31.93 2.10 1.02
N ARG A 162 32.06 1.08 1.86
CA ARG A 162 31.01 0.10 2.10
C ARG A 162 30.09 0.62 3.19
N TYR A 163 28.79 0.56 2.94
CA TYR A 163 27.77 0.86 3.94
C TYR A 163 27.07 -0.44 4.33
N PHE A 164 26.62 -0.51 5.59
CA PHE A 164 25.82 -1.62 6.11
C PHE A 164 26.49 -3.01 6.00
N GLU A 165 27.78 -3.12 6.31
CA GLU A 165 28.51 -4.41 6.29
C GLU A 165 27.89 -5.43 7.28
N ASP A 166 27.60 -5.04 8.52
CA ASP A 166 26.93 -5.91 9.52
C ASP A 166 25.54 -6.38 9.08
N ALA A 167 24.82 -5.53 8.34
CA ALA A 167 23.54 -5.87 7.74
C ALA A 167 23.72 -6.87 6.58
N THR A 168 24.77 -6.71 5.79
CA THR A 168 25.16 -7.66 4.73
C THR A 168 25.52 -9.02 5.33
N GLU A 169 26.31 -9.06 6.40
CA GLU A 169 26.63 -10.31 7.11
C GLU A 169 25.35 -10.98 7.66
N THR A 170 24.47 -10.19 8.28
CA THR A 170 23.21 -10.69 8.82
C THR A 170 22.28 -11.24 7.73
N PHE A 171 22.20 -10.57 6.58
CA PHE A 171 21.45 -11.01 5.40
C PHE A 171 22.01 -12.34 4.84
N VAL A 172 23.33 -12.40 4.64
CA VAL A 172 24.04 -13.59 4.14
C VAL A 172 23.86 -14.78 5.07
N ARG A 173 24.14 -14.60 6.37
CA ARG A 173 24.03 -15.64 7.40
C ARG A 173 22.62 -16.21 7.48
N THR A 174 21.58 -15.38 7.31
CA THR A 174 20.21 -15.87 7.28
C THR A 174 19.92 -16.69 6.02
N LEU A 175 20.36 -16.25 4.84
CA LEU A 175 20.10 -16.98 3.59
C LEU A 175 20.95 -18.25 3.43
N ASP A 176 22.19 -18.27 3.91
CA ASP A 176 23.05 -19.45 3.93
C ASP A 176 22.47 -20.57 4.82
N ALA A 177 21.63 -20.23 5.80
CA ALA A 177 20.91 -21.19 6.65
C ALA A 177 19.61 -21.75 6.02
N VAL A 178 19.18 -21.23 4.87
CA VAL A 178 17.96 -21.67 4.17
C VAL A 178 18.33 -22.70 3.11
N GLU A 179 18.16 -23.99 3.43
CA GLU A 179 18.48 -25.08 2.51
C GLU A 179 17.57 -25.08 1.26
N GLU A 180 16.26 -24.89 1.42
CA GLU A 180 15.27 -24.96 0.34
C GLU A 180 15.20 -23.71 -0.56
N ASP A 181 14.73 -23.84 -1.81
CA ASP A 181 14.82 -22.78 -2.83
C ASP A 181 13.61 -21.82 -2.91
N GLY A 182 12.55 -22.07 -2.15
CA GLY A 182 11.24 -21.41 -2.30
C GLY A 182 10.95 -20.28 -1.31
N ILE A 183 11.73 -19.19 -1.33
CA ILE A 183 11.53 -18.07 -0.40
C ILE A 183 10.31 -17.24 -0.84
N ILE A 184 9.50 -16.78 0.12
CA ILE A 184 8.38 -15.85 -0.16
C ILE A 184 8.58 -14.52 0.55
N GLY A 185 7.98 -13.47 -0.01
CA GLY A 185 7.91 -12.13 0.56
C GLY A 185 6.49 -11.73 0.94
N TRP A 186 6.37 -10.75 1.82
CA TRP A 186 5.13 -10.00 2.01
C TRP A 186 5.39 -8.50 2.00
N ALA A 187 4.55 -7.78 1.28
CA ALA A 187 4.60 -6.32 1.12
C ALA A 187 3.43 -5.65 1.85
N HIS A 188 3.65 -4.43 2.35
CA HIS A 188 2.62 -3.67 3.05
C HIS A 188 1.44 -3.28 2.14
N ASP A 189 0.29 -3.09 2.76
CA ASP A 189 -0.93 -2.52 2.21
C ASP A 189 -0.61 -1.17 1.57
N ARG A 190 -1.04 -0.96 0.31
CA ARG A 190 -0.69 0.19 -0.54
C ARG A 190 0.79 0.26 -0.97
N VAL A 191 1.38 -0.90 -1.29
CA VAL A 191 2.71 -1.08 -1.90
C VAL A 191 3.19 0.15 -2.68
N ASP A 192 4.27 0.73 -2.20
CA ASP A 192 4.91 1.89 -2.79
C ASP A 192 6.20 1.52 -3.55
N PRO A 193 6.85 2.48 -4.24
CA PRO A 193 8.06 2.19 -5.02
C PRO A 193 9.25 1.70 -4.18
N ASP A 194 9.34 2.01 -2.88
CA ASP A 194 10.45 1.55 -2.05
C ASP A 194 10.28 0.08 -1.71
N THR A 195 9.09 -0.31 -1.25
CA THR A 195 8.72 -1.72 -1.13
C THR A 195 8.89 -2.48 -2.45
N MET A 196 8.49 -1.92 -3.60
CA MET A 196 8.68 -2.60 -4.89
C MET A 196 10.15 -2.80 -5.23
N GLY A 197 10.97 -1.76 -5.09
CA GLY A 197 12.39 -1.83 -5.40
C GLY A 197 13.11 -2.78 -4.45
N ALA A 198 12.79 -2.76 -3.16
CA ALA A 198 13.28 -3.70 -2.17
C ALA A 198 13.00 -5.15 -2.59
N ASN A 199 11.75 -5.47 -2.94
CA ASN A 199 11.36 -6.80 -3.41
C ASN A 199 12.05 -7.21 -4.72
N GLY A 200 12.26 -6.27 -5.64
CA GLY A 200 12.95 -6.51 -6.91
C GLY A 200 14.45 -6.75 -6.74
N LEU A 201 15.11 -5.97 -5.87
CA LEU A 201 16.52 -6.13 -5.50
C LEU A 201 16.74 -7.46 -4.76
N THR A 202 15.84 -7.82 -3.83
CA THR A 202 15.87 -9.11 -3.13
C THR A 202 15.71 -10.28 -4.10
N TRP A 203 14.76 -10.21 -5.04
CA TRP A 203 14.59 -11.22 -6.08
C TRP A 203 15.87 -11.41 -6.92
N TYR A 204 16.47 -10.30 -7.38
CA TYR A 204 17.68 -10.33 -8.19
C TYR A 204 18.85 -10.95 -7.42
N LEU A 205 19.07 -10.52 -6.18
CA LEU A 205 20.11 -11.04 -5.29
C LEU A 205 19.92 -12.55 -5.06
N LEU A 206 18.71 -13.00 -4.75
CA LEU A 206 18.40 -14.42 -4.54
C LEU A 206 18.64 -15.27 -5.80
N ARG A 207 18.30 -14.74 -6.98
CA ARG A 207 18.57 -15.40 -8.26
C ARG A 207 20.06 -15.51 -8.53
N GLU A 208 20.77 -14.37 -8.58
CA GLU A 208 22.17 -14.33 -9.02
C GLU A 208 23.14 -14.98 -8.03
N ARG A 209 22.94 -14.77 -6.72
CA ARG A 209 23.91 -15.21 -5.69
C ARG A 209 23.59 -16.57 -5.07
N TYR A 210 22.31 -16.96 -5.04
CA TYR A 210 21.83 -18.13 -4.32
C TYR A 210 21.11 -19.17 -5.21
N ASN A 211 20.78 -18.83 -6.45
CA ASN A 211 19.93 -19.65 -7.33
C ASN A 211 18.57 -20.02 -6.67
N LYS A 212 18.05 -19.14 -5.82
CA LYS A 212 16.76 -19.31 -5.12
C LYS A 212 15.64 -18.55 -5.83
N THR A 213 14.42 -19.04 -5.68
CA THR A 213 13.21 -18.39 -6.19
C THR A 213 12.62 -17.45 -5.14
N TYR A 214 11.98 -16.38 -5.61
CA TYR A 214 11.33 -15.38 -4.75
C TYR A 214 10.02 -14.89 -5.36
N GLN A 215 8.97 -14.84 -4.54
CA GLN A 215 7.67 -14.27 -4.87
C GLN A 215 7.13 -13.50 -3.67
N CYS A 216 6.68 -12.27 -3.86
CA CYS A 216 6.13 -11.42 -2.82
C CYS A 216 4.62 -11.22 -2.98
N PHE A 217 3.89 -11.44 -1.89
CA PHE A 217 2.44 -11.30 -1.85
C PHE A 217 2.02 -9.94 -1.29
N TYR A 218 0.98 -9.34 -1.89
CA TYR A 218 0.43 -8.06 -1.44
C TYR A 218 -1.09 -8.02 -1.46
N SER A 219 -1.67 -7.53 -0.35
CA SER A 219 -3.11 -7.55 -0.08
C SER A 219 -3.89 -6.46 -0.79
N LYS A 220 -3.37 -5.23 -0.91
CA LYS A 220 -4.17 -4.09 -1.44
C LYS A 220 -3.65 -3.53 -2.74
N ARG A 221 -4.58 -3.16 -3.63
CA ARG A 221 -4.23 -2.62 -4.95
C ARG A 221 -3.40 -1.35 -4.82
N MET A 222 -2.39 -1.22 -5.67
CA MET A 222 -1.49 -0.08 -5.69
C MET A 222 -2.29 1.20 -5.99
N SER A 223 -2.22 2.20 -5.09
CA SER A 223 -3.01 3.43 -5.21
C SER A 223 -2.52 4.31 -6.37
N PHE A 224 -1.23 4.63 -6.42
CA PHE A 224 -0.70 5.56 -7.42
C PHE A 224 -0.52 4.92 -8.80
N LEU A 225 -0.77 5.68 -9.87
CA LEU A 225 -0.58 5.22 -11.25
C LEU A 225 0.90 4.95 -11.57
N MET A 226 1.82 5.68 -10.93
CA MET A 226 3.25 5.42 -11.00
C MET A 226 3.59 4.02 -10.49
N ASN A 227 3.09 3.67 -9.30
CA ASN A 227 3.26 2.36 -8.67
C ASN A 227 2.75 1.23 -9.59
N ARG A 228 1.56 1.40 -10.18
CA ARG A 228 1.02 0.47 -11.18
C ARG A 228 1.93 0.36 -12.42
N SER A 229 2.42 1.48 -12.93
CA SER A 229 3.32 1.51 -14.08
C SER A 229 4.66 0.82 -13.80
N LEU A 230 5.24 1.02 -12.60
CA LEU A 230 6.43 0.32 -12.12
C LEU A 230 6.18 -1.20 -12.05
N ALA A 231 5.12 -1.62 -11.36
CA ALA A 231 4.77 -3.02 -11.21
C ALA A 231 4.48 -3.74 -12.55
N THR A 232 3.85 -3.08 -13.52
CA THR A 232 3.52 -3.70 -14.83
C THR A 232 4.67 -3.68 -15.83
N ASN A 233 5.51 -2.62 -15.85
CA ASN A 233 6.48 -2.41 -16.94
C ASN A 233 7.94 -2.58 -16.53
N PHE A 234 8.24 -2.55 -15.22
CA PHE A 234 9.61 -2.55 -14.70
C PHE A 234 9.91 -3.71 -13.74
N MET A 235 8.95 -4.10 -12.90
CA MET A 235 9.12 -5.29 -12.06
C MET A 235 9.18 -6.57 -12.90
N PRO A 236 10.06 -7.54 -12.56
CA PRO A 236 10.10 -8.83 -13.22
C PRO A 236 8.78 -9.60 -13.02
N SER A 237 8.34 -10.30 -14.07
CA SER A 237 7.10 -11.07 -14.03
C SER A 237 7.18 -12.17 -12.96
N GLY A 238 6.11 -12.31 -12.17
CA GLY A 238 6.03 -13.30 -11.10
C GLY A 238 6.42 -12.76 -9.71
N VAL A 239 7.18 -11.66 -9.62
CA VAL A 239 7.73 -11.16 -8.34
C VAL A 239 6.68 -10.57 -7.42
N LEU A 240 5.68 -9.86 -7.94
CA LEU A 240 4.59 -9.27 -7.15
C LEU A 240 3.26 -9.96 -7.45
N GLN A 241 2.68 -10.63 -6.47
CA GLN A 241 1.44 -11.39 -6.59
C GLN A 241 0.32 -10.85 -5.70
N ARG A 242 -0.89 -10.76 -6.26
CA ARG A 242 -2.11 -10.42 -5.50
C ARG A 242 -2.48 -11.57 -4.58
N CYS A 243 -2.69 -11.30 -3.30
CA CYS A 243 -3.14 -12.34 -2.36
C CYS A 243 -4.43 -13.01 -2.82
N GLU A 244 -5.40 -12.25 -3.34
CA GLU A 244 -6.71 -12.79 -3.76
C GLU A 244 -6.68 -13.49 -5.13
N ALA A 245 -5.62 -13.31 -5.92
CA ALA A 245 -5.40 -14.06 -7.16
C ALA A 245 -4.51 -15.29 -6.97
N THR A 246 -4.05 -15.55 -5.74
CA THR A 246 -3.14 -16.66 -5.43
C THR A 246 -3.92 -17.82 -4.82
N GLU A 247 -4.13 -18.89 -5.59
CA GLU A 247 -4.67 -20.14 -5.07
C GLU A 247 -3.74 -20.74 -4.00
N ASN A 248 -4.32 -21.32 -2.95
CA ASN A 248 -3.60 -22.02 -1.88
C ASN A 248 -2.52 -21.18 -1.16
N LEU A 249 -2.68 -19.85 -1.10
CA LEU A 249 -1.76 -18.91 -0.43
C LEU A 249 -1.32 -19.34 0.99
N ALA A 250 -2.23 -19.94 1.76
CA ALA A 250 -1.89 -20.52 3.06
C ALA A 250 -0.88 -21.68 2.91
N GLU A 251 -1.15 -22.67 2.06
CA GLU A 251 -0.26 -23.79 1.82
C GLU A 251 1.13 -23.35 1.31
N ILE A 252 1.17 -22.32 0.45
CA ILE A 252 2.41 -21.68 0.00
C ILE A 252 3.20 -21.12 1.20
N ALA A 253 2.56 -20.37 2.09
CA ALA A 253 3.20 -19.85 3.30
C ALA A 253 3.62 -20.96 4.29
N HIS A 254 2.85 -22.04 4.41
CA HIS A 254 3.20 -23.21 5.24
C HIS A 254 4.39 -23.99 4.65
N LYS A 255 4.58 -23.98 3.33
CA LYS A 255 5.71 -24.64 2.65
C LYS A 255 6.97 -23.78 2.58
N ALA A 256 6.87 -22.46 2.57
CA ALA A 256 8.03 -21.58 2.52
C ALA A 256 9.01 -21.88 3.68
N PRO A 257 10.33 -21.99 3.42
CA PRO A 257 11.33 -22.18 4.47
C PRO A 257 11.62 -20.85 5.19
N LEU A 258 11.45 -19.72 4.50
CA LEU A 258 11.64 -18.37 5.00
C LEU A 258 10.56 -17.45 4.45
N ILE A 259 10.00 -16.61 5.32
CA ILE A 259 9.12 -15.50 4.94
C ILE A 259 9.89 -14.18 5.11
N MET A 260 10.06 -13.42 4.03
CA MET A 260 10.68 -12.11 4.05
C MET A 260 9.64 -11.00 4.20
N VAL A 261 9.90 -10.02 5.07
CA VAL A 261 9.06 -8.83 5.26
C VAL A 261 9.91 -7.61 4.97
N LEU A 262 9.66 -6.97 3.83
CA LEU A 262 10.45 -5.82 3.38
C LEU A 262 9.63 -4.55 3.56
N ASP A 263 10.28 -3.53 4.13
CA ASP A 263 9.73 -2.17 4.25
C ASP A 263 8.38 -2.10 5.00
N ALA A 264 8.22 -2.96 6.01
CA ALA A 264 6.98 -3.05 6.78
C ALA A 264 7.22 -3.23 8.28
N THR A 265 6.81 -2.24 9.06
CA THR A 265 6.97 -2.21 10.52
C THR A 265 6.27 -3.35 11.25
N SER A 266 5.11 -3.82 10.78
CA SER A 266 4.30 -4.80 11.51
C SER A 266 3.42 -5.67 10.60
N PRO A 267 2.98 -6.86 11.05
CA PRO A 267 1.96 -7.65 10.37
C PRO A 267 0.67 -6.85 10.10
N GLU A 268 0.36 -5.85 10.92
CA GLU A 268 -0.93 -5.17 10.87
C GLU A 268 -1.07 -4.19 9.70
N ILE A 269 0.02 -3.85 9.02
CA ILE A 269 -0.04 -3.15 7.74
C ILE A 269 0.03 -4.13 6.54
N MET A 270 -0.11 -5.44 6.76
CA MET A 270 -0.16 -6.48 5.72
C MET A 270 -1.44 -7.31 5.91
N THR A 271 -2.56 -6.86 5.33
CA THR A 271 -3.90 -7.30 5.78
C THR A 271 -4.12 -8.82 5.75
N ASP A 272 -3.79 -9.52 4.67
CA ASP A 272 -3.96 -10.98 4.59
C ASP A 272 -2.87 -11.74 5.35
N PHE A 273 -1.66 -11.19 5.51
CA PHE A 273 -0.60 -11.80 6.33
C PHE A 273 -1.01 -11.84 7.81
N SER A 274 -1.50 -10.72 8.35
CA SER A 274 -2.05 -10.64 9.71
C SER A 274 -3.23 -11.61 9.87
N ALA A 275 -4.12 -11.71 8.87
CA ALA A 275 -5.22 -12.68 8.89
C ALA A 275 -4.73 -14.14 8.90
N LEU A 276 -3.70 -14.47 8.12
CA LEU A 276 -3.08 -15.81 8.06
C LEU A 276 -2.37 -16.15 9.37
N LEU A 277 -1.50 -15.27 9.90
CA LEU A 277 -0.82 -15.47 11.19
C LEU A 277 -1.81 -15.66 12.34
N ARG A 278 -2.92 -14.92 12.37
CA ARG A 278 -3.97 -15.12 13.38
C ARG A 278 -4.63 -16.48 13.27
N ARG A 279 -4.92 -16.95 12.05
CA ARG A 279 -5.64 -18.21 11.80
C ARG A 279 -4.77 -19.47 11.88
N SER A 280 -3.46 -19.35 11.65
CA SER A 280 -2.53 -20.47 11.63
C SER A 280 -1.45 -20.33 12.72
N PRO A 281 -1.51 -21.13 13.80
CA PRO A 281 -0.45 -21.18 14.80
C PRO A 281 0.90 -21.59 14.20
N GLU A 282 0.91 -22.54 13.25
CA GLU A 282 2.13 -23.02 12.58
C GLU A 282 2.85 -21.90 11.82
N LEU A 283 2.12 -20.97 11.18
CA LEU A 283 2.74 -19.82 10.51
C LEU A 283 3.39 -18.82 11.47
N ARG A 284 3.01 -18.80 12.76
CA ARG A 284 3.70 -17.98 13.78
C ARG A 284 5.04 -18.58 14.20
N GLU A 285 5.19 -19.89 14.00
CA GLU A 285 6.44 -20.62 14.24
C GLU A 285 7.37 -20.66 13.02
N LYS A 286 6.97 -20.06 11.89
CA LYS A 286 7.83 -19.89 10.72
C LYS A 286 8.90 -18.83 10.96
N GLN A 287 10.10 -19.09 10.43
CA GLN A 287 11.16 -18.11 10.40
C GLN A 287 10.74 -16.91 9.53
N ILE A 288 10.81 -15.72 10.13
CA ILE A 288 10.57 -14.45 9.45
C ILE A 288 11.88 -13.67 9.43
N PHE A 289 12.26 -13.17 8.26
CA PHE A 289 13.36 -12.23 8.11
C PHE A 289 12.86 -10.89 7.60
N PHE A 290 13.19 -9.79 8.29
CA PHE A 290 12.75 -8.46 7.85
C PHE A 290 13.92 -7.55 7.48
N VAL A 291 13.66 -6.60 6.58
CA VAL A 291 14.56 -5.48 6.27
C VAL A 291 13.71 -4.23 6.18
N ASP A 292 13.96 -3.25 7.05
CA ASP A 292 13.11 -2.07 7.17
C ASP A 292 13.90 -0.85 7.69
N HIS A 293 13.62 0.31 7.12
CA HIS A 293 14.20 1.60 7.48
C HIS A 293 13.32 2.40 8.47
N HIS A 294 12.06 2.00 8.67
CA HIS A 294 11.14 2.68 9.57
C HIS A 294 11.53 2.54 11.04
N ARG A 295 11.06 3.48 11.88
CA ARG A 295 11.22 3.39 13.34
C ARG A 295 10.33 2.32 13.96
N LYS A 296 10.82 1.70 15.04
CA LYS A 296 10.09 0.64 15.76
C LYS A 296 8.70 1.08 16.25
N GLY A 297 7.69 0.27 15.96
CA GLY A 297 6.30 0.51 16.36
C GLY A 297 5.95 0.01 17.79
N LYS A 298 4.74 0.37 18.26
CA LYS A 298 4.14 -0.27 19.47
C LYS A 298 3.75 -1.73 19.22
N SER A 299 3.38 -2.04 17.98
CA SER A 299 3.31 -3.38 17.41
C SER A 299 4.34 -3.39 16.31
N ASP A 300 5.20 -4.41 16.29
CA ASP A 300 6.33 -4.49 15.40
C ASP A 300 6.60 -5.93 14.96
N ILE A 301 7.12 -6.13 13.75
CA ILE A 301 7.51 -7.44 13.23
C ILE A 301 8.58 -8.11 14.11
N GLU A 302 9.47 -7.32 14.72
CA GLU A 302 10.45 -7.76 15.73
C GLU A 302 9.84 -8.33 17.01
N SER A 303 8.52 -8.17 17.21
CA SER A 303 7.82 -8.70 18.39
C SER A 303 7.28 -10.11 18.17
N LEU A 304 7.44 -10.68 16.97
CA LEU A 304 7.12 -12.08 16.70
C LEU A 304 8.27 -12.98 17.16
N PRO A 305 8.01 -14.13 17.80
CA PRO A 305 9.03 -14.95 18.45
C PRO A 305 10.11 -15.50 17.49
N ASN A 306 9.76 -15.68 16.21
CA ASN A 306 10.61 -16.26 15.18
C ASN A 306 11.03 -15.23 14.11
N ALA A 307 10.90 -13.93 14.41
CA ALA A 307 11.37 -12.85 13.56
C ALA A 307 12.82 -12.44 13.91
N SER A 308 13.63 -12.27 12.88
CA SER A 308 14.97 -11.69 12.92
C SER A 308 15.14 -10.74 11.74
N GLY A 309 16.11 -9.82 11.74
CA GLY A 309 16.19 -8.89 10.63
C GLY A 309 17.12 -7.71 10.79
N ILE A 310 16.99 -6.77 9.86
CA ILE A 310 17.79 -5.58 9.70
C ILE A 310 16.88 -4.37 9.89
N ARG A 311 17.10 -3.63 10.98
CA ARG A 311 16.42 -2.38 11.31
C ARG A 311 17.44 -1.24 11.25
N LEU A 312 17.32 -0.34 10.27
CA LEU A 312 18.27 0.75 10.08
C LEU A 312 17.55 2.10 10.00
N GLU A 313 17.13 2.64 11.16
CA GLU A 313 16.38 3.90 11.27
C GLU A 313 17.11 5.16 10.73
N HIS A 314 18.40 5.03 10.43
CA HIS A 314 19.24 6.08 9.83
C HIS A 314 19.41 5.92 8.30
N ALA A 315 18.97 4.79 7.74
CA ALA A 315 18.73 4.68 6.30
C ALA A 315 17.42 5.41 5.96
N GLN A 316 17.38 6.04 4.79
CA GLN A 316 16.23 6.85 4.38
C GLN A 316 15.24 6.11 3.48
N ALA A 317 15.54 4.87 3.10
CA ALA A 317 14.74 4.01 2.22
C ALA A 317 15.23 2.56 2.37
N THR A 318 14.34 1.58 2.30
CA THR A 318 14.68 0.14 2.33
C THR A 318 15.41 -0.29 1.04
N CYS A 319 15.11 0.32 -0.12
CA CYS A 319 15.91 0.16 -1.36
C CYS A 319 17.38 0.54 -1.16
N SER A 320 17.67 1.59 -0.38
CA SER A 320 19.05 2.01 -0.10
C SER A 320 19.82 0.93 0.65
N ILE A 321 19.18 0.31 1.66
CA ILE A 321 19.75 -0.80 2.42
C ILE A 321 20.09 -1.98 1.49
N LEU A 322 19.12 -2.42 0.68
CA LEU A 322 19.28 -3.60 -0.18
C LEU A 322 20.23 -3.37 -1.35
N LEU A 323 20.32 -2.15 -1.89
CA LEU A 323 21.31 -1.82 -2.91
C LEU A 323 22.74 -1.90 -2.36
N HIS A 324 22.98 -1.42 -1.14
CA HIS A 324 24.30 -1.55 -0.50
C HIS A 324 24.64 -3.01 -0.17
N ILE A 325 23.68 -3.82 0.27
CA ILE A 325 23.88 -5.27 0.45
C ILE A 325 24.26 -5.92 -0.89
N LEU A 326 23.53 -5.64 -1.98
CA LEU A 326 23.81 -6.12 -3.34
C LEU A 326 25.26 -5.75 -3.77
N LEU A 327 25.67 -4.50 -3.55
CA LEU A 327 27.01 -4.00 -3.89
C LEU A 327 28.12 -4.63 -3.03
N ASN A 328 27.89 -4.85 -1.74
CA ASN A 328 28.85 -5.50 -0.84
C ASN A 328 29.08 -6.97 -1.23
N LEU A 329 28.08 -7.62 -1.83
CA LEU A 329 28.17 -8.97 -2.40
C LEU A 329 28.84 -9.02 -3.79
N GLY A 330 29.23 -7.87 -4.35
CA GLY A 330 29.87 -7.79 -5.66
C GLY A 330 28.94 -7.95 -6.86
N LEU A 331 27.62 -7.84 -6.64
CA LEU A 331 26.62 -7.76 -7.71
C LEU A 331 26.52 -6.31 -8.23
N ASP A 332 26.00 -6.13 -9.44
CA ASP A 332 25.82 -4.82 -10.09
C ASP A 332 24.61 -4.88 -11.04
N LEU A 333 23.91 -3.76 -11.24
CA LEU A 333 22.67 -3.69 -12.05
C LEU A 333 22.92 -3.25 -13.51
N ARG A 334 24.18 -3.17 -13.95
CA ARG A 334 24.57 -2.70 -15.29
C ARG A 334 24.45 -3.75 -16.41
N HIS A 335 24.20 -5.02 -16.08
CA HIS A 335 24.49 -6.13 -17.00
C HIS A 335 23.42 -6.37 -18.08
N ASP A 336 22.15 -6.06 -17.81
CA ASP A 336 21.05 -6.32 -18.75
C ASP A 336 19.85 -5.35 -18.57
N GLU A 337 18.85 -5.50 -19.43
CA GLU A 337 17.63 -4.68 -19.47
C GLU A 337 16.71 -4.87 -18.25
N GLU A 338 16.75 -6.03 -17.60
CA GLU A 338 15.94 -6.34 -16.42
C GLU A 338 16.55 -5.71 -15.17
N ALA A 339 17.88 -5.81 -15.02
CA ALA A 339 18.66 -5.10 -14.02
C ALA A 339 18.54 -3.58 -14.18
N PHE A 340 18.55 -3.05 -15.41
CA PHE A 340 18.24 -1.64 -15.69
C PHE A 340 16.83 -1.24 -15.21
N ARG A 341 15.81 -2.09 -15.43
CA ARG A 341 14.45 -1.81 -14.94
C ARG A 341 14.38 -1.83 -13.43
N LEU A 342 15.05 -2.77 -12.77
CA LEU A 342 15.16 -2.80 -11.31
C LEU A 342 15.85 -1.55 -10.76
N ALA A 343 16.88 -1.03 -11.43
CA ALA A 343 17.49 0.25 -11.07
C ALA A 343 16.49 1.43 -11.18
N VAL A 344 15.59 1.43 -12.18
CA VAL A 344 14.50 2.43 -12.26
C VAL A 344 13.54 2.32 -11.08
N VAL A 345 13.14 1.10 -10.69
CA VAL A 345 12.24 0.91 -9.53
C VAL A 345 12.95 1.33 -8.23
N ALA A 346 14.19 0.89 -8.01
CA ALA A 346 14.97 1.23 -6.82
C ALA A 346 15.21 2.74 -6.69
N GLN A 347 15.53 3.45 -7.78
CA GLN A 347 15.69 4.91 -7.74
C GLN A 347 14.36 5.61 -7.48
N ALA A 348 13.25 5.11 -8.04
CA ALA A 348 11.92 5.64 -7.74
C ALA A 348 11.50 5.37 -6.28
N GLY A 349 11.92 4.26 -5.69
CA GLY A 349 11.79 3.94 -4.25
C GLY A 349 12.47 4.97 -3.37
N ILE A 350 13.79 5.06 -3.48
CA ILE A 350 14.59 6.03 -2.71
C ILE A 350 14.08 7.46 -2.92
N GLN A 351 13.72 7.86 -4.14
CA GLN A 351 13.17 9.20 -4.42
C GLN A 351 11.79 9.43 -3.80
N THR A 352 10.96 8.39 -3.63
CA THR A 352 9.64 8.52 -3.01
C THR A 352 9.77 8.77 -1.50
N ASP A 353 10.70 8.09 -0.83
CA ASP A 353 10.94 8.34 0.60
C ASP A 353 11.60 9.69 0.90
N LEU A 354 12.37 10.22 -0.05
CA LEU A 354 13.00 11.53 0.05
C LEU A 354 12.07 12.69 -0.35
N ILE A 355 10.79 12.43 -0.66
CA ILE A 355 9.82 13.51 -0.94
C ILE A 355 9.73 14.44 0.27
N GLY A 356 10.04 15.72 0.04
CA GLY A 356 10.01 16.76 1.06
C GLY A 356 11.27 16.86 1.91
N VAL A 357 12.29 16.02 1.70
CA VAL A 357 13.57 16.09 2.41
C VAL A 357 14.56 16.98 1.65
N ASP A 358 15.22 17.94 2.32
CA ASP A 358 16.32 18.72 1.72
C ASP A 358 17.47 17.79 1.28
N PRO A 359 17.96 17.84 0.02
CA PRO A 359 19.14 17.09 -0.43
C PRO A 359 20.40 17.23 0.45
N LYS A 360 20.55 18.34 1.17
CA LYS A 360 21.61 18.52 2.18
C LYS A 360 21.44 17.61 3.40
N GLY A 361 20.20 17.21 3.72
CA GLY A 361 19.83 16.25 4.74
C GLY A 361 19.82 14.79 4.27
N TYR A 362 20.22 14.48 3.03
CA TYR A 362 20.42 13.10 2.61
C TYR A 362 21.62 12.49 3.35
N ALA A 363 21.47 11.27 3.85
CA ALA A 363 22.57 10.50 4.42
C ALA A 363 23.56 10.10 3.32
N ASP A 364 24.85 9.95 3.65
CA ASP A 364 25.87 9.66 2.65
C ASP A 364 25.67 8.28 1.99
N SER A 365 25.15 7.29 2.73
CA SER A 365 24.69 6.01 2.17
C SER A 365 23.62 6.21 1.09
N THR A 366 22.63 7.07 1.36
CA THR A 366 21.57 7.42 0.40
C THR A 366 22.12 8.15 -0.83
N ARG A 367 23.07 9.07 -0.64
CA ARG A 367 23.75 9.76 -1.76
C ARG A 367 24.49 8.79 -2.66
N VAL A 368 25.34 7.93 -2.08
CA VAL A 368 26.11 6.92 -2.82
C VAL A 368 25.19 5.91 -3.53
N ALA A 369 24.05 5.56 -2.93
CA ALA A 369 23.03 4.74 -3.57
C ALA A 369 22.41 5.44 -4.80
N LEU A 370 22.02 6.71 -4.67
CA LEU A 370 21.47 7.50 -5.77
C LEU A 370 22.49 7.75 -6.89
N ASP A 371 23.72 8.14 -6.54
CA ASP A 371 24.80 8.38 -7.50
C ASP A 371 25.10 7.11 -8.32
N HIS A 372 25.15 5.94 -7.66
CA HIS A 372 25.35 4.66 -8.34
C HIS A 372 24.18 4.31 -9.28
N LEU A 373 22.93 4.56 -8.87
CA LEU A 373 21.76 4.37 -9.74
C LEU A 373 21.76 5.34 -10.91
N ASP A 374 22.15 6.61 -10.72
CA ASP A 374 22.27 7.59 -11.81
C ASP A 374 23.40 7.27 -12.80
N GLU A 375 24.49 6.61 -12.37
CA GLU A 375 25.49 6.02 -13.26
C GLU A 375 24.91 4.91 -14.14
N ILE A 376 24.09 4.02 -13.58
CA ILE A 376 23.42 2.91 -14.31
C ILE A 376 22.38 3.46 -15.29
N LEU A 377 21.53 4.37 -14.80
CA LEU A 377 20.36 4.87 -15.52
C LEU A 377 20.73 5.86 -16.63
N GLY A 378 21.72 6.72 -16.40
CA GLY A 378 22.13 7.77 -17.33
C GLY A 378 20.97 8.65 -17.81
N GLU A 379 21.08 9.15 -19.03
CA GLU A 379 20.02 9.97 -19.64
C GLU A 379 18.73 9.16 -19.90
N ARG A 380 18.85 7.87 -20.26
CA ARG A 380 17.73 6.98 -20.55
C ARG A 380 16.80 6.86 -19.34
N GLY A 381 17.33 6.49 -18.18
CA GLY A 381 16.55 6.31 -16.97
C GLY A 381 16.02 7.63 -16.39
N ARG A 382 16.78 8.73 -16.46
CA ARG A 382 16.25 10.08 -16.15
C ARG A 382 15.06 10.45 -17.05
N GLY A 383 15.11 10.10 -18.33
CA GLY A 383 13.99 10.25 -19.26
C GLY A 383 12.76 9.40 -18.90
N VAL A 384 12.97 8.21 -18.33
CA VAL A 384 11.91 7.34 -17.81
C VAL A 384 11.29 7.89 -16.53
N LEU A 385 12.09 8.23 -15.51
CA LEU A 385 11.63 8.80 -14.23
C LEU A 385 10.85 10.11 -14.46
N LYS A 386 11.29 10.95 -15.41
CA LYS A 386 10.58 12.17 -15.86
C LYS A 386 9.24 11.91 -16.56
N LYS A 387 9.03 10.72 -17.13
CA LYS A 387 7.73 10.29 -17.69
C LYS A 387 6.83 9.71 -16.60
N LEU A 388 7.37 8.89 -15.71
CA LEU A 388 6.66 8.28 -14.58
C LEU A 388 6.05 9.34 -13.63
N SER A 389 6.83 10.37 -13.28
CA SER A 389 6.38 11.54 -12.51
C SER A 389 5.35 12.43 -13.23
N LYS A 390 5.06 12.17 -14.52
CA LYS A 390 4.13 12.94 -15.37
C LYS A 390 2.98 12.11 -15.94
N ILE A 391 2.72 10.91 -15.39
CA ILE A 391 1.58 10.08 -15.80
C ILE A 391 0.28 10.88 -15.63
N LYS A 392 -0.47 11.04 -16.72
CA LYS A 392 -1.78 11.70 -16.71
C LYS A 392 -2.79 10.86 -15.95
N HIS A 393 -3.57 11.49 -15.09
CA HIS A 393 -4.64 10.82 -14.35
C HIS A 393 -5.92 10.67 -15.21
N PRO A 394 -6.75 9.63 -15.00
CA PRO A 394 -8.04 9.49 -15.66
C PRO A 394 -8.95 10.71 -15.47
N LEU A 395 -9.76 11.04 -16.49
CA LEU A 395 -10.73 12.14 -16.41
C LEU A 395 -11.75 11.96 -15.27
N THR A 396 -12.03 10.72 -14.87
CA THR A 396 -12.89 10.40 -13.71
C THR A 396 -12.31 10.92 -12.38
N TRP A 397 -10.97 10.93 -12.24
CA TRP A 397 -10.29 11.48 -11.06
C TRP A 397 -10.46 13.01 -11.00
N TYR A 398 -10.27 13.70 -12.13
CA TYR A 398 -10.50 15.15 -12.23
C TYR A 398 -11.98 15.52 -12.01
N ARG A 399 -12.93 14.69 -12.48
CA ARG A 399 -14.36 14.87 -12.20
C ARG A 399 -14.65 14.80 -10.68
N LYS A 400 -14.08 13.81 -9.98
CA LYS A 400 -14.20 13.68 -8.52
C LYS A 400 -13.54 14.84 -7.76
N LEU A 401 -12.40 15.34 -8.24
CA LEU A 401 -11.76 16.56 -7.71
C LEU A 401 -12.66 17.79 -7.87
N GLY A 402 -13.24 18.00 -9.06
CA GLY A 402 -14.16 19.13 -9.30
C GLY A 402 -15.39 19.09 -8.40
N GLN A 403 -15.95 17.90 -8.15
CA GLN A 403 -17.02 17.72 -7.18
C GLN A 403 -16.56 18.02 -5.75
N ALA A 404 -15.40 17.50 -5.32
CA ALA A 404 -14.86 17.77 -3.98
C ALA A 404 -14.60 19.27 -3.75
N LEU A 405 -14.01 19.97 -4.73
CA LEU A 405 -13.80 21.42 -4.70
C LEU A 405 -15.13 22.19 -4.58
N ALA A 406 -16.15 21.79 -5.34
CA ALA A 406 -17.48 22.42 -5.27
C ALA A 406 -18.16 22.22 -3.91
N GLU A 407 -17.93 21.08 -3.25
CA GLU A 407 -18.46 20.81 -1.91
C GLU A 407 -17.75 21.60 -0.81
N VAL A 408 -16.40 21.55 -0.76
CA VAL A 408 -15.61 22.19 0.31
C VAL A 408 -15.41 23.69 0.11
N GLY A 409 -15.50 24.19 -1.12
CA GLY A 409 -15.31 25.63 -1.43
C GLY A 409 -16.43 26.55 -0.95
N ASN A 410 -17.50 26.00 -0.36
CA ASN A 410 -18.63 26.79 0.19
C ASN A 410 -18.37 27.31 1.62
N TYR A 411 -17.22 26.99 2.22
CA TYR A 411 -16.87 27.38 3.58
C TYR A 411 -15.52 28.11 3.62
N ASP A 412 -15.45 29.17 4.42
CA ASP A 412 -14.20 29.86 4.74
C ASP A 412 -13.49 29.12 5.89
N SER A 413 -12.95 27.94 5.57
CA SER A 413 -12.21 27.10 6.52
C SER A 413 -10.78 26.84 6.02
N THR A 414 -9.84 26.79 6.95
CA THR A 414 -8.46 26.33 6.68
C THR A 414 -8.38 24.80 6.57
N ILE A 415 -9.49 24.09 6.73
CA ILE A 415 -9.57 22.63 6.82
C ILE A 415 -10.64 22.14 5.84
N ALA A 416 -10.23 21.39 4.82
CA ALA A 416 -11.13 20.73 3.88
C ALA A 416 -11.27 19.24 4.21
N VAL A 417 -12.51 18.77 4.36
CA VAL A 417 -12.79 17.34 4.52
C VAL A 417 -13.79 16.88 3.46
N ALA A 418 -13.39 15.93 2.62
CA ALA A 418 -14.20 15.43 1.52
C ALA A 418 -14.29 13.88 1.50
N GLY A 419 -15.51 13.37 1.68
CA GLY A 419 -15.85 11.98 1.44
C GLY A 419 -16.25 11.75 -0.02
N LEU A 420 -15.59 10.84 -0.73
CA LEU A 420 -15.77 10.66 -2.18
C LEU A 420 -16.88 9.69 -2.60
N GLY A 421 -17.53 9.01 -1.66
CA GLY A 421 -18.48 7.93 -1.93
C GLY A 421 -17.83 6.55 -2.01
N VAL A 422 -18.51 5.66 -2.73
CA VAL A 422 -17.98 4.34 -3.13
C VAL A 422 -17.27 4.46 -4.47
N ILE A 423 -16.03 3.98 -4.57
CA ILE A 423 -15.17 4.09 -5.77
C ILE A 423 -14.38 2.80 -6.05
N SER A 424 -14.05 2.54 -7.31
CA SER A 424 -13.29 1.36 -7.76
C SER A 424 -11.78 1.58 -7.91
N ASP A 425 -11.26 2.70 -7.39
CA ASP A 425 -9.86 3.08 -7.54
C ASP A 425 -9.37 3.89 -6.32
N THR A 426 -8.60 3.23 -5.44
CA THR A 426 -7.93 3.85 -4.28
C THR A 426 -7.07 5.07 -4.64
N GLY A 427 -6.53 5.15 -5.85
CA GLY A 427 -5.68 6.24 -6.31
C GLY A 427 -6.35 7.61 -6.35
N ILE A 428 -7.68 7.65 -6.45
CA ILE A 428 -8.45 8.91 -6.41
C ILE A 428 -8.29 9.60 -5.05
N VAL A 429 -8.22 8.85 -3.95
CA VAL A 429 -8.18 9.41 -2.59
C VAL A 429 -6.95 10.29 -2.35
N PRO A 430 -5.68 9.81 -2.51
CA PRO A 430 -4.51 10.66 -2.36
C PRO A 430 -4.37 11.71 -3.47
N PHE A 431 -4.89 11.45 -4.68
CA PHE A 431 -4.91 12.46 -5.75
C PHE A 431 -5.77 13.66 -5.37
N VAL A 432 -7.01 13.45 -4.92
CA VAL A 432 -7.89 14.55 -4.50
C VAL A 432 -7.32 15.24 -3.25
N ALA A 433 -6.73 14.52 -2.29
CA ALA A 433 -6.12 15.14 -1.11
C ALA A 433 -4.97 16.10 -1.48
N ASN A 434 -4.06 15.67 -2.37
CA ASN A 434 -2.99 16.51 -2.91
C ASN A 434 -3.58 17.73 -3.65
N ARG A 435 -4.52 17.52 -4.58
CA ARG A 435 -5.04 18.60 -5.42
C ARG A 435 -5.92 19.60 -4.67
N LEU A 436 -6.62 19.20 -3.60
CA LEU A 436 -7.29 20.14 -2.72
C LEU A 436 -6.27 21.04 -2.02
N MET A 437 -5.13 20.49 -1.55
CA MET A 437 -4.06 21.26 -0.90
C MET A 437 -3.37 22.22 -1.88
N GLU A 438 -3.16 21.80 -3.12
CA GLU A 438 -2.51 22.62 -4.15
C GLU A 438 -3.40 23.74 -4.72
N LEU A 439 -4.72 23.55 -4.76
CA LEU A 439 -5.67 24.44 -5.46
C LEU A 439 -6.55 25.28 -4.52
N GLY A 440 -6.69 24.88 -3.25
CA GLY A 440 -7.51 25.58 -2.26
C GLY A 440 -6.67 26.32 -1.21
N PRO A 441 -7.26 27.25 -0.44
CA PRO A 441 -6.59 28.01 0.61
C PRO A 441 -6.41 27.19 1.92
N PHE A 442 -6.33 25.85 1.82
CA PHE A 442 -6.41 24.96 2.96
C PHE A 442 -5.03 24.72 3.60
N LYS A 443 -4.99 24.71 4.93
CA LYS A 443 -3.84 24.26 5.73
C LYS A 443 -3.90 22.76 6.05
N THR A 444 -5.08 22.15 5.98
CA THR A 444 -5.27 20.70 6.16
C THR A 444 -6.32 20.19 5.19
N THR A 445 -6.04 19.10 4.49
CA THR A 445 -7.00 18.39 3.65
C THR A 445 -7.09 16.93 4.10
N ILE A 446 -8.31 16.41 4.29
CA ILE A 446 -8.57 15.01 4.61
C ILE A 446 -9.58 14.47 3.61
N VAL A 447 -9.20 13.44 2.87
CA VAL A 447 -10.07 12.80 1.86
C VAL A 447 -10.20 11.33 2.20
N PHE A 448 -11.43 10.81 2.10
CA PHE A 448 -11.72 9.39 2.35
C PHE A 448 -12.81 8.84 1.43
N ALA A 449 -12.82 7.53 1.23
CA ALA A 449 -13.79 6.83 0.39
C ALA A 449 -13.97 5.39 0.85
N ILE A 450 -15.09 4.76 0.52
CA ILE A 450 -15.14 3.29 0.44
C ILE A 450 -14.56 2.90 -0.91
N VAL A 451 -13.49 2.13 -0.90
CA VAL A 451 -12.86 1.56 -2.08
C VAL A 451 -13.22 0.08 -2.17
N TYR A 452 -13.44 -0.40 -3.39
CA TYR A 452 -13.59 -1.83 -3.67
C TYR A 452 -12.74 -2.22 -4.88
N ASP A 453 -12.21 -3.44 -4.88
CA ASP A 453 -11.62 -4.06 -6.06
C ASP A 453 -12.47 -5.23 -6.55
N VAL A 454 -12.54 -5.35 -7.88
CA VAL A 454 -13.18 -6.47 -8.58
C VAL A 454 -12.10 -7.33 -9.21
N LEU A 455 -12.18 -8.64 -8.97
CA LEU A 455 -11.37 -9.67 -9.62
C LEU A 455 -12.34 -10.75 -10.13
N ASP A 456 -12.18 -11.20 -11.37
CA ASP A 456 -13.01 -12.23 -12.02
C ASP A 456 -14.53 -12.05 -11.85
N GLY A 457 -14.98 -10.79 -11.93
CA GLY A 457 -16.40 -10.43 -11.79
C GLY A 457 -16.94 -10.50 -10.36
N GLN A 458 -16.09 -10.55 -9.33
CA GLN A 458 -16.47 -10.54 -7.91
C GLN A 458 -15.77 -9.41 -7.14
N ILE A 459 -16.47 -8.79 -6.19
CA ILE A 459 -15.84 -7.83 -5.26
C ILE A 459 -15.02 -8.60 -4.22
N VAL A 460 -13.69 -8.55 -4.35
CA VAL A 460 -12.74 -9.29 -3.51
C VAL A 460 -12.20 -8.48 -2.34
N SER A 461 -12.19 -7.15 -2.42
CA SER A 461 -11.82 -6.23 -1.33
C SER A 461 -12.90 -5.17 -1.12
N VAL A 462 -13.06 -4.72 0.13
CA VAL A 462 -13.83 -3.53 0.49
C VAL A 462 -13.09 -2.87 1.65
N ASP A 463 -12.66 -1.64 1.45
CA ASP A 463 -11.80 -0.91 2.38
C ASP A 463 -12.30 0.53 2.55
N LEU A 464 -12.19 1.06 3.77
CA LEU A 464 -12.30 2.49 4.03
C LEU A 464 -10.90 3.09 3.89
N ASP A 465 -10.70 3.81 2.79
CA ASP A 465 -9.39 4.29 2.35
C ASP A 465 -9.33 5.81 2.52
N ALA A 466 -8.27 6.31 3.16
CA ALA A 466 -8.12 7.72 3.49
C ALA A 466 -6.70 8.26 3.23
N SER A 467 -6.60 9.56 2.95
CA SER A 467 -5.33 10.28 2.86
C SER A 467 -5.50 11.72 3.35
N GLY A 468 -4.52 12.19 4.11
CA GLY A 468 -4.48 13.56 4.64
C GLY A 468 -3.19 14.27 4.25
N ARG A 469 -3.29 15.58 3.98
CA ARG A 469 -2.14 16.51 3.87
C ARG A 469 -2.34 17.68 4.81
N SER A 470 -1.26 18.22 5.35
CA SER A 470 -1.32 19.51 6.06
C SER A 470 -0.07 20.33 5.83
N SER A 471 -0.16 21.65 5.89
CA SER A 471 1.01 22.54 5.95
C SER A 471 1.74 22.41 7.30
N GLN A 472 2.87 23.10 7.45
CA GLN A 472 3.60 23.18 8.73
C GLN A 472 2.86 23.95 9.83
N ASP A 473 2.05 24.94 9.46
CA ASP A 473 1.41 25.91 10.35
C ASP A 473 -0.03 25.52 10.75
N THR A 474 -0.35 24.23 10.67
CA THR A 474 -1.56 23.64 11.26
C THR A 474 -1.28 23.11 12.67
N GLU A 475 -2.30 23.10 13.52
CA GLU A 475 -2.26 22.40 14.82
C GLU A 475 -2.62 20.91 14.69
N ILE A 476 -3.14 20.48 13.53
CA ILE A 476 -3.59 19.11 13.29
C ILE A 476 -2.40 18.18 13.00
N VAL A 477 -2.05 17.35 13.98
CA VAL A 477 -1.06 16.27 13.79
C VAL A 477 -1.71 15.08 13.09
N LEU A 478 -1.67 15.08 11.76
CA LEU A 478 -2.34 14.08 10.93
C LEU A 478 -2.00 12.61 11.25
N PRO A 479 -0.74 12.21 11.53
CA PRO A 479 -0.44 10.82 11.87
C PRO A 479 -1.17 10.33 13.13
N ASP A 480 -1.21 11.16 14.19
CA ASP A 480 -1.87 10.85 15.45
C ASP A 480 -3.40 10.78 15.26
N LEU A 481 -3.96 11.74 14.52
CA LEU A 481 -5.38 11.74 14.15
C LEU A 481 -5.75 10.46 13.37
N PHE A 482 -4.92 10.06 12.38
CA PHE A 482 -5.19 8.89 11.56
C PHE A 482 -5.07 7.59 12.37
N HIS A 483 -4.12 7.51 13.30
CA HIS A 483 -3.95 6.38 14.22
C HIS A 483 -5.20 6.15 15.08
N ASP A 484 -5.78 7.23 15.63
CA ASP A 484 -6.94 7.20 16.52
C ASP A 484 -8.28 6.95 15.80
N MET A 485 -8.38 7.32 14.52
CA MET A 485 -9.63 7.29 13.76
C MET A 485 -9.81 6.06 12.87
N PHE A 486 -8.72 5.55 12.30
CA PHE A 486 -8.72 4.45 11.35
C PHE A 486 -8.14 3.21 12.01
N PHE A 487 -9.01 2.41 12.60
CA PHE A 487 -8.65 1.18 13.30
C PHE A 487 -9.62 0.05 12.93
N VAL A 488 -9.16 -1.18 13.10
CA VAL A 488 -10.02 -2.38 13.18
C VAL A 488 -10.21 -2.71 14.64
N THR A 489 -11.43 -3.02 15.05
CA THR A 489 -11.71 -3.61 16.37
C THR A 489 -11.78 -5.13 16.22
N ASP A 490 -11.03 -5.88 17.02
CA ASP A 490 -11.13 -7.34 17.07
C ASP A 490 -12.30 -7.83 17.93
N THR A 491 -12.47 -9.15 18.04
CA THR A 491 -13.56 -9.77 18.83
C THR A 491 -13.50 -9.45 20.32
N ASP A 492 -12.33 -9.09 20.82
CA ASP A 492 -12.08 -8.81 22.24
C ASP A 492 -12.22 -7.30 22.53
N GLY A 493 -12.64 -6.50 21.54
CA GLY A 493 -12.84 -5.06 21.65
C GLY A 493 -11.55 -4.24 21.53
N ARG A 494 -10.40 -4.88 21.27
CA ARG A 494 -9.11 -4.19 21.14
C ARG A 494 -9.02 -3.52 19.76
N ARG A 495 -8.58 -2.26 19.77
CA ARG A 495 -8.37 -1.46 18.56
C ARG A 495 -6.96 -1.67 18.03
N THR A 496 -6.87 -2.06 16.76
CA THR A 496 -5.62 -2.14 16.01
C THR A 496 -5.61 -1.03 14.97
N PRO A 497 -4.71 -0.03 15.07
CA PRO A 497 -4.63 1.08 14.14
C PRO A 497 -4.25 0.59 12.74
N LYS A 498 -4.84 1.22 11.72
CA LYS A 498 -4.59 1.05 10.28
C LYS A 498 -4.28 2.38 9.59
N GLY A 499 -4.18 3.45 10.36
CA GLY A 499 -3.71 4.77 9.94
C GLY A 499 -2.34 5.09 10.51
N GLY A 500 -1.55 5.82 9.73
CA GLY A 500 -0.22 6.30 10.08
C GLY A 500 0.26 7.38 9.12
N GLY A 501 1.46 7.90 9.35
CA GLY A 501 2.01 8.98 8.52
C GLY A 501 3.32 9.56 9.05
N ARG A 502 3.85 10.54 8.32
CA ARG A 502 5.07 11.29 8.69
C ARG A 502 4.66 12.64 9.28
N ALA A 503 5.08 12.89 10.52
CA ALA A 503 4.84 14.17 11.20
C ALA A 503 5.90 15.21 10.81
N ASN A 504 5.52 16.50 10.77
CA ASN A 504 6.32 17.64 10.31
C ASN A 504 7.70 17.88 10.97
N LYS A 505 8.12 17.08 11.96
CA LYS A 505 9.32 17.33 12.77
C LYS A 505 10.66 17.09 12.06
N LEU A 506 10.66 16.74 10.76
CA LEU A 506 11.86 16.37 9.99
C LEU A 506 11.95 17.04 8.59
N LEU A 507 11.67 18.35 8.52
CA LEU A 507 12.19 19.28 7.47
C LEU A 507 11.52 19.25 6.07
N GLY A 508 10.20 19.46 5.97
CA GLY A 508 9.51 19.70 4.67
C GLY A 508 8.16 20.40 4.82
N ASP A 509 7.68 21.11 3.78
CA ASP A 509 6.54 22.05 3.86
C ASP A 509 5.17 21.43 4.21
N PHE A 510 5.01 20.10 4.08
CA PHE A 510 3.75 19.40 4.29
C PHE A 510 3.89 18.09 5.09
N SER A 511 2.92 17.83 5.98
CA SER A 511 2.70 16.54 6.64
C SER A 511 1.79 15.64 5.82
N GLY A 512 1.99 14.33 5.93
CA GLY A 512 1.24 13.33 5.17
C GLY A 512 0.81 12.16 6.04
N ALA A 513 -0.47 11.80 5.97
CA ALA A 513 -1.00 10.59 6.57
C ALA A 513 -1.86 9.78 5.58
N GLY A 514 -1.98 8.49 5.85
CA GLY A 514 -2.76 7.55 5.08
C GLY A 514 -3.32 6.45 5.97
N ALA A 515 -4.51 5.94 5.61
CA ALA A 515 -5.10 4.79 6.26
C ALA A 515 -5.87 3.94 5.26
N SER A 516 -5.92 2.63 5.52
CA SER A 516 -6.72 1.69 4.73
C SER A 516 -7.30 0.63 5.67
N VAL A 517 -8.57 0.78 6.05
CA VAL A 517 -9.25 -0.09 7.02
C VAL A 517 -10.07 -1.15 6.28
N PRO A 518 -9.76 -2.45 6.40
CA PRO A 518 -10.56 -3.50 5.77
C PRO A 518 -11.95 -3.58 6.40
N LEU A 519 -12.97 -3.45 5.56
CA LEU A 519 -14.38 -3.46 5.95
C LEU A 519 -14.96 -4.88 5.86
N SER A 520 -14.44 -5.80 6.68
CA SER A 520 -14.69 -7.24 6.58
C SER A 520 -16.17 -7.64 6.54
N TYR A 521 -17.06 -6.96 7.28
CA TYR A 521 -18.50 -7.20 7.22
C TYR A 521 -19.06 -6.94 5.80
N TRP A 522 -18.78 -5.76 5.25
CA TRP A 522 -19.19 -5.36 3.90
C TRP A 522 -18.48 -6.19 2.80
N ARG A 523 -17.24 -6.63 3.04
CA ARG A 523 -16.49 -7.58 2.19
C ARG A 523 -17.19 -8.94 2.11
N HIS A 524 -17.63 -9.49 3.24
CA HIS A 524 -18.19 -10.85 3.31
C HIS A 524 -19.72 -10.91 3.20
N LEU A 525 -20.41 -9.77 3.08
CA LEU A 525 -21.84 -9.75 2.82
C LEU A 525 -22.15 -10.40 1.45
N THR A 526 -23.01 -11.41 1.48
CA THR A 526 -23.47 -12.14 0.29
C THR A 526 -24.53 -11.31 -0.45
N CYS A 527 -24.30 -11.07 -1.74
CA CYS A 527 -25.26 -10.48 -2.67
C CYS A 527 -25.37 -11.38 -3.91
N ARG A 528 -26.48 -11.28 -4.66
CA ARG A 528 -26.75 -12.05 -5.87
C ARG A 528 -25.88 -11.61 -7.05
N SER A 529 -25.42 -10.35 -7.06
CA SER A 529 -24.53 -9.80 -8.08
C SER A 529 -23.58 -8.73 -7.50
N VAL A 530 -22.57 -8.36 -8.29
CA VAL A 530 -21.73 -7.19 -8.00
C VAL A 530 -22.55 -5.91 -7.94
N ASP A 531 -23.50 -5.71 -8.86
CA ASP A 531 -24.32 -4.49 -8.89
C ASP A 531 -25.19 -4.34 -7.64
N GLU A 532 -25.78 -5.44 -7.14
CA GLU A 532 -26.51 -5.43 -5.87
C GLU A 532 -25.57 -5.09 -4.70
N LYS A 533 -24.35 -5.65 -4.69
CA LYS A 533 -23.34 -5.33 -3.67
C LYS A 533 -22.91 -3.87 -3.75
N LEU A 534 -22.76 -3.29 -4.93
CA LEU A 534 -22.47 -1.87 -5.13
C LEU A 534 -23.61 -0.98 -4.64
N LEU A 535 -24.86 -1.35 -4.94
CA LEU A 535 -26.04 -0.66 -4.41
C LEU A 535 -26.05 -0.67 -2.88
N VAL A 536 -25.75 -1.82 -2.25
CA VAL A 536 -25.63 -1.96 -0.79
C VAL A 536 -24.49 -1.11 -0.22
N LEU A 537 -23.31 -1.12 -0.85
CA LEU A 537 -22.19 -0.28 -0.43
C LEU A 537 -22.53 1.22 -0.52
N GLN A 538 -23.26 1.64 -1.57
CA GLN A 538 -23.64 3.04 -1.78
C GLN A 538 -24.76 3.51 -0.85
N SER A 539 -25.78 2.68 -0.61
CA SER A 539 -26.98 3.04 0.16
C SER A 539 -26.88 2.79 1.66
N MET A 540 -26.02 1.86 2.11
CA MET A 540 -25.89 1.50 3.52
C MET A 540 -24.47 1.69 4.06
N ALA A 541 -23.45 1.14 3.40
CA ALA A 541 -22.09 1.19 3.91
C ALA A 541 -21.51 2.63 3.90
N TRP A 542 -21.66 3.34 2.79
CA TRP A 542 -21.14 4.70 2.65
C TRP A 542 -21.75 5.69 3.66
N PRO A 543 -23.09 5.81 3.80
CA PRO A 543 -23.67 6.67 4.82
C PRO A 543 -23.20 6.31 6.24
N THR A 544 -23.11 5.02 6.58
CA THR A 544 -22.66 4.56 7.90
C THR A 544 -21.22 4.99 8.20
N GLU A 545 -20.28 4.69 7.30
CA GLU A 545 -18.86 5.05 7.51
C GLU A 545 -18.61 6.57 7.40
N PHE A 546 -19.34 7.27 6.53
CA PHE A 546 -19.27 8.72 6.42
C PHE A 546 -19.71 9.41 7.70
N LEU A 547 -20.86 9.03 8.27
CA LEU A 547 -21.35 9.59 9.53
C LEU A 547 -20.43 9.24 10.71
N ARG A 548 -19.88 8.02 10.75
CA ARG A 548 -18.88 7.63 11.75
C ARG A 548 -17.64 8.51 11.68
N LEU A 549 -17.08 8.74 10.49
CA LEU A 549 -15.91 9.60 10.31
C LEU A 549 -16.21 11.08 10.54
N ARG A 550 -17.38 11.58 10.11
CA ARG A 550 -17.87 12.95 10.41
C ARG A 550 -17.83 13.20 11.91
N ASN A 551 -18.45 12.33 12.70
CA ASN A 551 -18.52 12.45 14.15
C ASN A 551 -17.14 12.32 14.82
N LEU A 552 -16.27 11.43 14.34
CA LEU A 552 -14.91 11.28 14.88
C LEU A 552 -14.01 12.50 14.56
N LEU A 553 -14.13 13.08 13.36
CA LEU A 553 -13.34 14.25 12.96
C LEU A 553 -13.71 15.47 13.79
N THR A 554 -15.00 15.77 13.93
CA THR A 554 -15.48 16.95 14.68
C THR A 554 -15.26 16.82 16.19
N GLN A 555 -15.19 15.60 16.73
CA GLN A 555 -14.78 15.36 18.13
C GLN A 555 -13.28 15.58 18.37
N ARG A 556 -12.43 15.46 17.34
CA ARG A 556 -10.96 15.57 17.47
C ARG A 556 -10.38 16.87 16.93
N ILE A 557 -11.09 17.54 16.03
CA ILE A 557 -10.73 18.83 15.44
C ILE A 557 -11.80 19.84 15.91
N SER A 558 -11.53 20.52 17.02
CA SER A 558 -12.50 21.42 17.68
C SER A 558 -12.95 22.61 16.84
N SER A 559 -12.18 22.98 15.81
CA SER A 559 -12.50 24.03 14.85
C SER A 559 -13.36 23.57 13.66
N LEU A 560 -13.58 22.26 13.49
CA LEU A 560 -14.29 21.68 12.36
C LEU A 560 -15.72 21.30 12.76
N LYS A 561 -16.71 21.84 12.06
CA LYS A 561 -18.14 21.57 12.31
C LYS A 561 -18.64 20.36 11.51
N PRO A 562 -19.71 19.66 11.95
CA PRO A 562 -20.29 18.52 11.21
C PRO A 562 -20.65 18.85 9.76
N GLU A 563 -21.22 20.02 9.50
CA GLU A 563 -21.63 20.47 8.18
C GLU A 563 -20.44 20.77 7.24
N GLU A 564 -19.24 21.02 7.79
CA GLU A 564 -18.00 21.27 7.04
C GLU A 564 -17.32 19.96 6.60
N VAL A 565 -17.72 18.80 7.14
CA VAL A 565 -17.38 17.47 6.61
C VAL A 565 -18.35 17.14 5.48
N ARG A 566 -17.88 17.19 4.24
CA ARG A 566 -18.71 17.06 3.04
C ARG A 566 -18.65 15.69 2.39
N SER A 567 -19.75 15.27 1.76
CA SER A 567 -19.77 14.10 0.87
C SER A 567 -20.09 14.51 -0.57
N VAL A 568 -19.29 14.02 -1.51
CA VAL A 568 -19.51 14.12 -2.96
C VAL A 568 -20.62 13.17 -3.45
N SER A 569 -21.05 12.23 -2.62
CA SER A 569 -22.13 11.28 -2.89
C SER A 569 -23.28 11.48 -1.90
N SER A 570 -24.51 11.17 -2.29
CA SER A 570 -25.65 11.34 -1.38
C SER A 570 -25.48 10.52 -0.10
N VAL A 571 -25.88 11.12 1.03
CA VAL A 571 -25.96 10.52 2.38
C VAL A 571 -27.43 10.47 2.85
N SER A 572 -28.37 10.86 1.98
CA SER A 572 -29.78 11.21 2.29
C SER A 572 -30.67 10.11 2.88
N VAL A 573 -30.14 8.91 3.16
CA VAL A 573 -30.89 7.83 3.82
C VAL A 573 -30.81 7.96 5.36
N LEU A 574 -29.83 8.71 5.89
CA LEU A 574 -29.56 8.79 7.34
C LEU A 574 -29.56 10.19 7.96
N ASP A 575 -29.46 11.29 7.21
CA ASP A 575 -29.54 12.62 7.82
C ASP A 575 -30.94 12.87 8.46
N ASP A 576 -32.01 12.30 7.88
CA ASP A 576 -33.39 12.26 8.42
C ASP A 576 -33.54 11.47 9.74
N LEU A 577 -32.51 10.73 10.17
CA LEU A 577 -32.46 10.02 11.47
C LEU A 577 -31.54 10.72 12.49
N SER A 578 -30.97 11.87 12.13
CA SER A 578 -30.07 12.67 12.98
C SER A 578 -30.59 14.07 13.31
N ALA A 579 -31.75 14.42 12.77
CA ALA A 579 -32.58 15.57 13.15
C ALA A 579 -33.71 15.14 14.10
#